data_AF-A0A833ZH04-F1
#
_entry.id   AF-A0A833ZH04-F1
#
_cell.length_a   1.000
_cell.length_b   1.000
_cell.length_c   1.000
_cell.angle_alpha   90.00
_cell.angle_beta   90.00
_cell.angle_gamma   90.00
#
_symmetry.space_group_name_H-M   'P 1'
#
loop_
_entity.id
_entity.type
_entity.pdbx_description
1 polymer ?
#
loop_
_entity_poly.entity_id
_entity_poly.type
_entity_poly.pdbx_seq_one_letter_code
_entity_poly.pdbx_strand_id
1 'polypeptide(L)'
;MTRKDHADVSNQLYACYAIGKDVQAMKAVVGEEALTSDDLLYLEFLQKFERNFIAQGPYENRTIFETLDIGWQLLRIFPKEMLKRIPQSTLSEFYPRDSTKH
;
A
#
# COMPACT_ATOMS: atom_id res chain seq x y z
N MET A 1 17.05 0.02 15.36
CA MET A 1 15.59 0.19 15.52
C MET A 1 15.15 1.31 14.58
N THR A 2 14.00 1.17 13.93
CA THR A 2 13.50 2.10 12.89
C THR A 2 12.33 2.93 13.46
N ARG A 3 11.16 2.95 12.82
CA ARG A 3 9.93 3.58 13.33
C ARG A 3 8.96 2.50 13.85
N LYS A 4 8.09 2.87 14.79
CA LYS A 4 7.20 1.93 15.51
C LYS A 4 6.17 1.19 14.63
N ASP A 5 5.83 1.76 13.48
CA ASP A 5 4.86 1.25 12.51
C ASP A 5 5.49 0.32 11.45
N HIS A 6 6.81 0.19 11.42
CA HIS A 6 7.50 -0.51 10.33
C HIS A 6 7.01 -1.95 10.14
N ALA A 7 6.90 -2.72 11.23
CA ALA A 7 6.45 -4.11 11.13
C ALA A 7 5.02 -4.22 10.59
N ASP A 8 4.12 -3.36 11.07
CA ASP A 8 2.71 -3.36 10.68
C ASP A 8 2.53 -2.96 9.21
N VAL A 9 3.21 -1.89 8.79
CA VAL A 9 3.19 -1.39 7.41
C VAL A 9 3.75 -2.43 6.45
N SER A 10 4.88 -3.05 6.78
CA SER A 10 5.47 -4.12 5.97
C SER A 10 4.51 -5.30 5.80
N ASN A 11 3.89 -5.75 6.89
CA ASN A 11 2.95 -6.87 6.88
C ASN A 11 1.70 -6.55 6.04
N GLN A 12 1.17 -5.33 6.14
CA GLN A 12 0.01 -4.91 5.38
C GLN A 12 0.34 -4.76 3.88
N LEU A 13 1.46 -4.13 3.53
CA LEU A 13 1.91 -4.00 2.13
C LEU A 13 2.10 -5.37 1.47
N TYR A 14 2.72 -6.31 2.19
CA TYR A 14 2.89 -7.67 1.69
C TYR A 14 1.54 -8.37 1.42
N ALA A 15 0.59 -8.24 2.33
CA ALA A 15 -0.75 -8.81 2.16
C ALA A 15 -1.49 -8.19 0.96
N CYS A 16 -1.46 -6.86 0.82
CA CYS A 16 -2.07 -6.17 -0.32
C CYS A 16 -1.41 -6.58 -1.65
N TYR A 17 -0.09 -6.77 -1.67
CA TYR A 17 0.63 -7.20 -2.87
C TYR A 17 0.27 -8.64 -3.28
N ALA A 18 0.20 -9.57 -2.31
CA ALA A 18 -0.20 -10.95 -2.57
C ALA A 18 -1.62 -11.02 -3.15
N ILE A 19 -2.59 -10.34 -2.51
CA ILE A 19 -3.97 -10.27 -3.00
C ILE A 19 -4.03 -9.61 -4.37
N GLY A 20 -3.31 -8.49 -4.58
CA GLY A 20 -3.26 -7.81 -5.87
C GLY A 20 -2.74 -8.69 -7.01
N LYS A 21 -1.76 -9.56 -6.74
CA LYS A 21 -1.28 -10.54 -7.74
C LYS A 21 -2.34 -11.59 -8.08
N ASP A 22 -3.06 -12.10 -7.08
CA ASP A 22 -4.15 -13.05 -7.31
C ASP A 22 -5.29 -12.40 -8.12
N VAL A 23 -5.65 -11.15 -7.80
CA VAL A 23 -6.64 -10.37 -8.55
C VAL A 23 -6.16 -10.07 -9.97
N GLN A 24 -4.87 -9.78 -10.17
CA GLN A 24 -4.30 -9.58 -11.51
C GLN A 24 -4.40 -10.85 -12.37
N ALA A 25 -4.13 -12.02 -11.78
CA ALA A 25 -4.32 -13.30 -12.46
C ALA A 25 -5.80 -13.54 -12.78
N MET A 26 -6.70 -13.24 -11.83
CA MET A 26 -8.14 -13.34 -12.03
C MET A 26 -8.61 -12.45 -13.18
N LYS A 27 -8.18 -11.18 -13.22
CA LYS A 27 -8.47 -10.22 -14.31
C LYS A 27 -8.10 -10.80 -15.68
N ALA A 28 -6.95 -11.47 -15.79
CA ALA A 28 -6.50 -12.06 -17.04
C ALA A 28 -7.37 -13.25 -17.51
N VAL A 29 -8.07 -13.91 -16.59
CA VAL A 29 -8.92 -15.09 -16.89
C VAL A 29 -10.37 -14.69 -17.14
N VAL A 30 -10.97 -13.88 -16.27
CA VAL A 30 -12.42 -13.55 -16.31
C VAL A 30 -12.75 -12.18 -16.91
N GLY A 31 -11.74 -11.33 -17.12
CA GLY A 31 -11.92 -9.96 -17.60
C GLY A 31 -12.14 -8.94 -16.48
N GLU A 32 -11.98 -7.66 -16.81
CA GLU A 32 -12.05 -6.55 -15.84
C GLU A 32 -13.47 -6.28 -15.32
N GLU A 33 -14.49 -6.54 -16.15
CA GLU A 33 -15.89 -6.29 -15.82
C GLU A 33 -16.43 -7.19 -14.71
N ALA A 34 -15.76 -8.32 -14.45
CA ALA A 34 -16.11 -9.27 -13.39
C ALA A 34 -15.51 -8.92 -12.01
N LEU A 35 -14.70 -7.86 -11.93
CA LEU A 35 -14.01 -7.48 -10.70
C LEU A 35 -14.89 -6.62 -9.79
N THR A 36 -14.74 -6.80 -8.48
CA THR A 36 -15.38 -5.95 -7.48
C THR A 36 -14.69 -4.59 -7.37
N SER A 37 -15.34 -3.62 -6.72
CA SER A 37 -14.71 -2.34 -6.40
C SER A 37 -13.41 -2.50 -5.61
N ASP A 38 -13.37 -3.46 -4.69
CA ASP A 38 -12.20 -3.73 -3.85
C ASP A 38 -11.05 -4.33 -4.66
N ASP A 39 -11.37 -5.22 -5.61
CA ASP A 39 -10.40 -5.81 -6.53
C ASP A 39 -9.73 -4.73 -7.40
N LEU A 40 -10.50 -3.75 -7.87
CA LEU A 40 -9.97 -2.61 -8.62
C LEU A 40 -8.98 -1.79 -7.78
N LEU A 41 -9.25 -1.60 -6.48
CA LEU A 41 -8.31 -0.93 -5.57
C LEU A 41 -7.02 -1.73 -5.39
N TYR A 42 -7.11 -3.06 -5.29
CA TYR A 42 -5.91 -3.91 -5.23
C TYR A 42 -5.07 -3.85 -6.52
N LEU A 43 -5.70 -3.77 -7.68
CA LEU A 43 -5.01 -3.59 -8.95
C LEU A 43 -4.34 -2.21 -9.05
N GLU A 44 -5.03 -1.15 -8.63
CA GLU A 44 -4.45 0.20 -8.57
C GLU A 44 -3.25 0.23 -7.62
N PHE A 45 -3.41 -0.36 -6.42
CA PHE A 45 -2.33 -0.51 -5.46
C PHE A 45 -1.15 -1.24 -6.07
N LEU A 46 -1.37 -2.38 -6.73
CA LEU A 46 -0.31 -3.20 -7.31
C LEU A 46 0.53 -2.39 -8.31
N GLN A 47 -0.14 -1.68 -9.22
CA GLN A 47 0.53 -0.85 -10.22
C GLN A 47 1.35 0.28 -9.57
N LYS A 48 0.78 0.98 -8.60
CA LYS A 48 1.47 2.08 -7.90
C LYS A 48 2.60 1.57 -7.00
N PHE A 49 2.45 0.38 -6.41
CA PHE A 49 3.48 -0.24 -5.58
C PHE A 49 4.71 -0.58 -6.43
N GLU A 50 4.53 -1.25 -7.57
CA GLU A 50 5.65 -1.58 -8.46
C GLU A 50 6.35 -0.32 -9.00
N ARG A 51 5.60 0.72 -9.35
CA ARG A 51 6.15 1.95 -9.94
C ARG A 51 6.74 2.94 -8.95
N ASN A 52 6.18 3.04 -7.75
CA ASN A 52 6.57 4.09 -6.79
C ASN A 52 7.35 3.54 -5.60
N PHE A 53 7.05 2.32 -5.16
CA PHE A 53 7.73 1.72 -4.00
C PHE A 53 8.96 0.92 -4.43
N ILE A 54 8.80 0.02 -5.41
CA ILE A 54 9.86 -0.89 -5.85
C ILE A 54 10.81 -0.22 -6.83
N ALA A 55 10.28 0.47 -7.84
CA ALA A 55 11.11 1.19 -8.79
C ALA A 55 11.76 2.41 -8.11
N GLN A 56 13.07 2.33 -7.93
CA GLN A 56 13.92 3.36 -7.38
C GLN A 56 15.01 3.70 -8.41
N GLY A 57 15.29 4.98 -8.61
CA GLY A 57 16.29 5.42 -9.57
C GLY A 57 17.71 4.96 -9.18
N PRO A 58 18.65 4.82 -10.14
CA PRO A 58 20.01 4.38 -9.86
C PRO A 58 20.81 5.32 -8.96
N TYR A 59 20.35 6.57 -8.80
CA TYR A 59 20.96 7.61 -7.95
C TYR A 59 20.06 8.03 -6.80
N GLU A 60 18.93 7.35 -6.61
CA GLU A 60 18.00 7.65 -5.53
C GLU A 60 18.43 6.87 -4.29
N ASN A 61 18.51 7.55 -3.14
CA ASN A 61 18.87 6.94 -1.87
C ASN A 61 17.80 7.27 -0.84
N ARG A 62 16.79 6.41 -0.76
CA ARG A 62 15.69 6.57 0.19
C ARG A 62 16.12 6.10 1.58
N THR A 63 15.92 6.96 2.56
CA THR A 63 15.96 6.60 3.97
C THR A 63 14.80 5.67 4.31
N ILE A 64 14.93 4.92 5.41
CA ILE A 64 13.85 4.05 5.87
C ILE A 64 12.55 4.82 6.15
N PHE A 65 12.64 6.08 6.61
CA PHE A 65 11.47 6.90 6.91
C PHE A 65 10.74 7.32 5.62
N GLU A 66 11.47 7.71 4.58
CA GLU A 66 10.88 8.00 3.28
C GLU A 66 10.19 6.77 2.68
N THR A 67 10.83 5.60 2.76
CA THR A 67 10.21 4.34 2.31
C THR A 67 8.92 4.04 3.08
N LEU A 68 8.90 4.23 4.40
CA LEU A 68 7.68 4.03 5.20
C LEU A 68 6.59 5.05 4.85
N ASP A 69 6.95 6.30 4.56
CA ASP A 69 6.00 7.33 4.15
C ASP A 69 5.40 7.03 2.77
N ILE A 70 6.19 6.54 1.81
CA ILE A 70 5.68 6.03 0.52
C ILE A 70 4.74 4.83 0.76
N GLY A 71 5.10 3.93 1.67
CA GLY A 71 4.26 2.82 2.09
C GLY A 71 2.87 3.29 2.57
N TRP A 72 2.82 4.28 3.46
CA TRP A 72 1.56 4.88 3.91
C TRP A 72 0.79 5.58 2.80
N GLN A 73 1.46 6.29 1.88
CA GLN A 73 0.80 6.89 0.72
C GLN A 73 0.08 5.85 -0.14
N LEU A 74 0.66 4.66 -0.30
CA LEU A 74 0.05 3.55 -1.03
C LEU A 74 -1.08 2.90 -0.23
N LEU A 75 -0.91 2.70 1.07
CA LEU A 75 -1.97 2.11 1.91
C LEU A 75 -3.22 3.00 2.00
N ARG A 76 -3.08 4.32 1.82
CA ARG A 76 -4.19 5.28 1.76
C ARG A 76 -5.07 5.18 0.51
N ILE A 77 -4.70 4.35 -0.48
CA ILE A 77 -5.60 3.99 -1.59
C ILE A 77 -6.80 3.21 -1.04
N PHE A 78 -6.57 2.40 -0.01
CA PHE A 78 -7.61 1.61 0.62
C PHE A 78 -8.35 2.40 1.70
N PRO A 79 -9.68 2.18 1.85
CA PRO A 79 -10.42 2.54 3.05
C PRO A 79 -9.79 1.92 4.30
N LYS A 80 -9.89 2.63 5.43
CA LYS A 80 -9.33 2.20 6.72
C LYS A 80 -9.81 0.81 7.16
N GLU A 81 -11.03 0.44 6.78
CA GLU A 81 -11.67 -0.83 7.11
C GLU A 81 -10.99 -2.03 6.44
N MET A 82 -10.28 -1.81 5.33
CA MET A 82 -9.54 -2.86 4.61
C MET A 82 -8.14 -3.11 5.20
N LEU A 83 -7.62 -2.21 6.04
CA LEU A 83 -6.28 -2.28 6.62
C LEU A 83 -6.25 -3.15 7.89
N LYS A 84 -6.61 -4.42 7.75
CA LYS A 84 -6.86 -5.35 8.87
C LYS A 84 -5.61 -5.78 9.65
N ARG A 85 -4.40 -5.60 9.11
CA ARG A 85 -3.15 -6.04 9.74
C ARG A 85 -2.43 -4.93 10.50
N ILE A 86 -3.01 -3.73 10.54
CA ILE A 86 -2.44 -2.59 11.27
C ILE A 86 -3.25 -2.36 12.54
N PRO A 87 -2.63 -2.32 13.73
CA PRO A 87 -3.31 -1.99 14.97
C PRO A 87 -3.98 -0.61 14.89
N GLN A 88 -5.15 -0.47 15.51
CA GLN A 88 -5.92 0.78 15.47
C GLN A 88 -5.14 1.98 16.01
N SER A 89 -4.25 1.78 17.00
CA SER A 89 -3.37 2.82 17.53
C SER A 89 -2.43 3.38 16.45
N THR A 90 -1.73 2.50 15.73
CA THR A 90 -0.85 2.85 14.61
C THR A 90 -1.65 3.47 13.46
N LEU A 91 -2.80 2.88 13.13
CA LEU A 91 -3.65 3.36 12.04
C LEU A 91 -4.15 4.78 12.32
N SER A 92 -4.60 5.07 13.53
CA SER A 92 -5.14 6.40 13.89
C SER A 92 -4.07 7.50 13.84
N GLU A 93 -2.80 7.16 14.04
CA GLU A 93 -1.69 8.10 14.04
C GLU A 93 -1.17 8.40 12.62
N PHE A 94 -1.08 7.38 11.76
CA PHE A 94 -0.39 7.51 10.47
C PHE A 94 -1.33 7.52 9.25
N TYR A 95 -2.57 7.03 9.39
CA TYR A 95 -3.55 7.02 8.30
C TYR A 95 -4.09 8.41 7.93
N PRO A 96 -4.43 9.32 8.87
CA PRO A 96 -4.91 10.66 8.52
C PRO A 96 -3.94 11.36 7.58
N ARG A 97 -4.46 11.97 6.51
CA ARG A 97 -3.68 12.94 5.74
C ARG A 97 -3.51 14.16 6.63
N ASP A 98 -2.39 14.26 7.33
CA ASP A 98 -1.94 15.57 7.79
C ASP A 98 -1.79 16.43 6.54
N SER A 99 -2.75 17.34 6.37
CA SER A 99 -2.79 18.37 5.33
C SER A 99 -1.94 19.57 5.74
N THR A 100 -0.90 19.34 6.54
CA THR A 100 -0.01 20.33 7.14
C THR A 100 1.42 20.11 6.65
N LYS A 101 1.61 20.15 5.33
CA LYS A 101 2.81 20.78 4.76
C LYS A 101 2.35 21.67 3.60
N HIS A 102 2.27 22.96 3.90
CA HIS A 102 2.33 24.04 2.93
C HIS A 102 3.64 23.99 2.14
#